data_AF-A0A7X9PQB0-F1
#
_entry.id   AF-A0A7X9PQB0-F1
#
_cell.length_a   1.000
_cell.length_b   1.000
_cell.length_c   1.000
_cell.angle_alpha   90.00
_cell.angle_beta   90.00
_cell.angle_gamma   90.00
#
_symmetry.space_group_name_H-M   'P 1'
#
loop_
_entity.id
_entity.type
_entity.pdbx_description
1 polymer ?
#
loop_
_entity_poly.entity_id
_entity_poly.type
_entity_poly.pdbx_seq_one_letter_code
_entity_poly.pdbx_strand_id
1 'polypeptide(L)' 'MELIVQGIVKAFHLLISLDPEVIGITWLSLKISGTATFISLFIGVSIGVAVALNDFFGKRLAISIINTGMGLPPVV' A
#
# COMPACT_ATOMS: atom_id res chain seq x y z
N MET A 1 0.26 19.01 -26.22
CA MET A 1 -0.46 17.76 -26.59
C MET A 1 0.50 16.68 -27.05
N GLU A 2 1.40 16.98 -28.01
CA GLU A 2 2.42 16.02 -28.48
C GLU A 2 3.29 15.39 -27.37
N LEU A 3 3.79 16.19 -26.42
CA LEU A 3 4.63 15.68 -25.31
C LEU A 3 3.94 14.63 -24.43
N ILE A 4 2.62 14.77 -24.22
CA ILE A 4 1.84 13.82 -23.42
C ILE A 4 1.67 12.52 -24.19
N VAL A 5 1.33 12.61 -25.48
CA VAL A 5 1.16 11.44 -26.36
C VAL A 5 2.47 10.66 -26.49
N GLN A 6 3.59 11.36 -26.70
CA GLN A 6 4.92 10.74 -26.77
C GLN A 6 5.33 10.09 -25.45
N GLY A 7 5.02 10.73 -24.32
CA GLY A 7 5.25 10.15 -22.98
C GLY A 7 4.49 8.84 -22.78
N ILE A 8 3.21 8.79 -23.17
CA ILE A 8 2.38 7.58 -23.09
C ILE A 8 2.95 6.46 -23.98
N VAL A 9 3.30 6.77 -25.23
CA VAL A 9 3.88 5.78 -26.16
C VAL A 9 5.20 5.23 -25.60
N LYS A 10 6.05 6.08 -25.02
CA LYS A 10 7.31 5.65 -24.40
C LYS A 10 7.09 4.78 -23.17
N ALA A 11 6.07 5.06 -22.34
CA ALA A 11 5.70 4.23 -21.21
C ALA A 11 5.24 2.83 -21.66
N PHE A 12 4.37 2.75 -22.67
CA PHE A 12 3.97 1.47 -23.26
C PHE A 12 5.15 0.73 -23.87
N HIS A 13 6.06 1.43 -24.54
CA HIS A 13 7.28 0.82 -25.06
C HIS A 13 8.12 0.20 -23.94
N LEU A 14 8.36 0.92 -22.83
CA LEU A 14 9.11 0.40 -21.68
C LEU A 14 8.47 -0.84 -21.05
N LEU A 15 7.13 -0.89 -21.00
CA LEU A 15 6.38 -2.04 -20.48
C LEU A 15 6.46 -3.24 -21.43
N ILE A 16 6.26 -3.03 -22.73
CA ILE A 16 6.28 -4.10 -23.74
C ILE A 16 7.71 -4.60 -23.99
N SER A 17 8.72 -3.72 -23.91
CA SER A 17 10.13 -4.10 -24.03
C SER A 17 10.65 -4.85 -22.79
N LEU A 18 9.80 -5.03 -21.76
CA LEU A 18 10.15 -5.65 -20.49
C LEU A 18 11.45 -5.06 -19.94
N ASP A 19 11.50 -3.72 -19.85
CA ASP A 19 12.69 -3.04 -19.39
C ASP A 19 13.13 -3.60 -18.01
N PRO A 20 14.38 -4.09 -17.86
CA PRO A 20 14.83 -4.75 -16.65
C PRO A 20 14.72 -3.89 -15.38
N GLU A 21 14.86 -2.57 -15.51
CA GLU A 21 14.73 -1.63 -14.40
C GLU A 21 13.26 -1.50 -13.97
N VAL A 22 12.36 -1.29 -14.95
CA VAL A 22 10.91 -1.18 -14.70
C VAL A 22 10.37 -2.47 -14.08
N ILE A 23 10.77 -3.63 -14.60
CA ILE A 23 10.34 -4.92 -14.04
C ILE A 23 10.93 -5.15 -12.66
N GLY A 24 12.21 -4.83 -12.45
CA GLY A 24 12.87 -4.98 -11.15
C GLY A 24 12.16 -4.18 -10.06
N ILE A 25 11.86 -2.91 -10.33
CA ILE A 25 11.11 -2.05 -9.40
C ILE A 25 9.69 -2.55 -9.21
N THR A 26 8.99 -2.91 -10.29
CA THR A 26 7.60 -3.43 -10.22
C THR A 26 7.54 -4.69 -9.35
N TRP A 27 8.46 -5.63 -9.55
CA TRP A 27 8.52 -6.86 -8.78
C TRP A 27 8.86 -6.60 -7.30
N LEU A 28 9.78 -5.68 -7.03
CA LEU A 28 10.10 -5.27 -5.66
C LEU A 28 8.88 -4.65 -4.97
N SER A 29 8.17 -3.74 -5.63
CA SER A 29 6.94 -3.14 -5.10
C SER A 29 5.86 -4.19 -4.86
N LEU A 30 5.61 -5.08 -5.81
CA LEU A 30 4.65 -6.19 -5.66
C LEU A 30 5.02 -7.10 -4.50
N LYS A 31 6.30 -7.43 -4.36
CA LYS A 31 6.78 -8.26 -3.25
C LYS A 31 6.56 -7.58 -1.91
N ILE A 32 6.94 -6.32 -1.76
CA ILE A 32 6.82 -5.58 -0.49
C ILE A 32 5.34 -5.34 -0.15
N SER A 33 4.56 -4.81 -1.09
CA SER A 33 3.13 -4.56 -0.86
C SER A 33 2.38 -5.87 -0.64
N GLY A 34 2.67 -6.91 -1.41
CA GLY A 34 2.04 -8.22 -1.27
C GLY A 34 2.31 -8.87 0.09
N THR A 35 3.56 -8.86 0.57
CA THR A 35 3.88 -9.40 1.90
C THR A 35 3.28 -8.54 3.00
N ALA A 36 3.32 -7.21 2.88
CA ALA A 36 2.70 -6.31 3.84
C ALA A 36 1.18 -6.53 3.94
N THR A 37 0.50 -6.65 2.80
CA THR A 37 -0.94 -6.95 2.75
C THR A 37 -1.24 -8.32 3.34
N PHE A 38 -0.45 -9.35 3.01
CA PHE A 38 -0.63 -10.69 3.55
C PHE A 38 -0.51 -10.68 5.08
N ILE A 39 0.53 -10.06 5.63
CA ILE A 39 0.71 -9.92 7.10
C ILE A 39 -0.45 -9.13 7.72
N SER A 40 -0.88 -8.04 7.07
CA SER A 40 -2.03 -7.23 7.53
C SER A 40 -3.33 -8.03 7.55
N LEU A 41 -3.51 -8.97 6.62
CA LEU A 41 -4.69 -9.84 6.55
C LEU A 41 -4.79 -10.76 7.76
N PHE A 42 -3.67 -11.27 8.28
CA PHE A 42 -3.69 -12.12 9.48
C PHE A 42 -3.72 -11.31 10.76
N ILE A 43 -2.86 -10.29 10.88
CA ILE A 43 -2.67 -9.55 12.14
C ILE A 43 -3.63 -8.37 12.21
N GLY A 44 -3.61 -7.51 11.19
CA GLY A 44 -4.41 -6.29 11.13
C GLY A 44 -5.91 -6.56 11.14
N VAL A 45 -6.39 -7.52 10.34
CA VAL A 45 -7.83 -7.87 10.31
C VAL A 45 -8.25 -8.50 11.63
N SER A 46 -7.50 -9.45 12.18
CA SER A 46 -7.86 -10.11 13.45
C SER A 46 -7.95 -9.10 14.61
N ILE A 47 -6.96 -8.21 14.74
CA ILE A 47 -6.96 -7.16 15.76
C ILE A 47 -8.09 -6.16 15.49
N GLY A 48 -8.28 -5.74 14.23
CA GLY A 48 -9.33 -4.81 13.84
C GLY A 48 -10.73 -5.33 14.16
N VAL A 49 -11.00 -6.61 13.87
CA VAL A 49 -12.27 -7.28 14.19
C VAL A 49 -12.46 -7.37 15.71
N ALA A 50 -11.42 -7.77 16.46
CA ALA A 50 -11.50 -7.84 17.91
C ALA A 50 -11.79 -6.48 18.56
N VAL A 51 -11.17 -5.40 18.06
CA VAL A 51 -11.43 -4.03 18.54
C VAL A 51 -12.81 -3.52 18.13
N ALA A 52 -13.29 -3.88 16.93
CA ALA A 52 -14.58 -3.44 16.43
C ALA A 52 -15.75 -4.07 17.20
N LEU A 53 -15.69 -5.38 17.44
CA LEU A 53 -16.79 -6.16 18.01
C LEU A 53 -16.86 -6.13 19.54
N ASN A 54 -15.75 -5.86 20.24
CA ASN A 54 -15.74 -5.77 21.70
C ASN A 54 -15.85 -4.33 22.19
N ASP A 55 -16.56 -4.11 23.29
CA ASP A 55 -16.61 -2.82 23.99
C ASP A 55 -15.81 -2.92 25.30
N PHE A 56 -14.71 -2.16 25.37
CA PHE A 56 -13.81 -2.10 26.51
C PHE A 56 -13.39 -0.66 26.77
N PHE A 57 -13.02 -0.34 28.02
CA PHE A 57 -12.74 1.03 28.48
C PHE A 57 -11.70 1.78 27.62
N GLY A 58 -10.72 1.07 27.04
CA GLY A 58 -9.66 1.64 26.18
C GLY A 58 -9.97 1.71 24.68
N LYS A 59 -11.16 1.31 24.22
CA LYS A 59 -11.49 1.18 22.79
C LYS A 59 -11.24 2.44 21.97
N ARG A 60 -11.60 3.60 22.52
CA ARG A 60 -11.43 4.90 21.84
C ARG A 60 -9.96 5.25 21.60
N LEU A 61 -9.08 4.89 22.55
CA LEU A 61 -7.64 5.11 22.42
C LEU A 61 -7.03 4.16 21.37
N ALA A 62 -7.44 2.89 21.36
CA ALA A 62 -7.02 1.93 20.34
C ALA A 62 -7.43 2.36 18.92
N ILE A 63 -8.68 2.79 18.73
CA ILE A 63 -9.16 3.31 17.44
C ILE A 63 -8.38 4.56 17.02
N SER A 64 -8.08 5.47 17.95
CA SER A 64 -7.30 6.67 17.65
C SER A 64 -5.90 6.32 17.17
N ILE A 65 -5.21 5.36 17.81
CA ILE A 65 -3.87 4.92 17.38
C ILE A 65 -3.91 4.32 15.97
N ILE A 66 -4.89 3.45 15.70
CA ILE A 66 -5.08 2.83 14.38
C ILE A 66 -5.30 3.91 13.30
N ASN A 67 -6.20 4.87 13.56
CA ASN A 67 -6.50 5.94 12.62
C ASN A 67 -5.35 6.95 12.45
N THR A 68 -4.58 7.22 13.51
CA THR A 68 -3.36 8.04 13.40
C THR A 68 -2.38 7.40 12.43
N GLY A 69 -2.24 6.07 12.45
CA GLY A 69 -1.44 5.33 11.46
C GLY A 69 -1.82 5.59 10.00
N MET A 70 -3.11 5.83 9.72
CA MET A 70 -3.60 6.17 8.36
C MET A 70 -3.38 7.64 7.98
N GLY A 71 -3.30 8.54 8.96
CA GLY A 71 -3.20 9.99 8.77
C GLY A 71 -1.78 10.57 8.94
N LEU A 72 -0.81 9.76 9.38
CA LEU A 72 0.58 10.18 9.52
C LEU A 72 1.16 10.50 8.14
N PRO A 73 1.77 11.69 7.94
CA PRO A 73 2.39 12.03 6.67
C PRO A 73 3.55 11.06 6.39
N PRO A 74 3.67 10.53 5.16
CA PRO A 74 4.72 9.57 4.80
C PRO A 74 6.13 10.18 4.71
N VAL A 75 6.30 11.45 5.11
CA VAL A 75 7.47 12.31 4.84
C VAL A 75 8.02 13.04 6.08
N VAL A 76 7.73 12.55 7.29
CA VAL A 76 8.39 13.02 8.54
C VAL A 76 9.51 12.09 8.99
#